data_AF-A0A2N1KHT3-F1
#
_entry.id   AF-A0A2N1KHT3-F1
#
_cell.length_a   1.000
_cell.length_b   1.000
_cell.length_c   1.000
_cell.angle_alpha   90.00
_cell.angle_beta   90.00
_cell.angle_gamma   90.00
#
_symmetry.space_group_name_H-M   'P 1'
#
loop_
_entity.id
_entity.type
_entity.pdbx_description
1 polymer ?
#
loop_
_entity_poly.entity_id
_entity_poly.type
_entity_poly.pdbx_seq_one_letter_code
_entity_poly.pdbx_strand_id
1 'polypeptide(L)'
;MDGPDAVLISRYKHIGFIWLILISILIFTHLKSNYIQLGSKIWLGISLCIFGFSYFEYLAPLDFYYKERNTDIYGWQHNRALPSSPIYVSLKSAVDTITEQAIASGIYQLPEPYFFDQPYQVDSSRFPLNVDYNDSILSFHNETYTRNTGKNDGAYIVLKSATQNHIIPGRQKRFSLKSYLFSMGNKYYANGFTGSFSAAYLSPDQVYDIYIVTIEGHKKLVHPTKYQISNINSQISVKEI
;
A
#
# COMPACT_ATOMS: atom_id res chain seq x y z
N MET A 1 19.26 5.31 7.15
CA MET A 1 18.73 4.09 7.78
C MET A 1 17.51 4.49 8.58
N ASP A 2 16.36 4.15 8.03
CA ASP A 2 15.09 4.83 8.23
C ASP A 2 14.39 4.42 9.53
N GLY A 3 14.30 5.37 10.48
CA GLY A 3 13.55 5.21 11.72
C GLY A 3 12.11 4.69 11.56
N PRO A 4 11.31 5.13 10.56
CA PRO A 4 9.96 4.59 10.36
C PRO A 4 9.94 3.16 9.79
N ASP A 5 10.92 2.77 8.98
CA ASP A 5 11.00 1.42 8.41
C ASP A 5 11.34 0.37 9.47
N ALA A 6 12.20 0.72 10.42
CA ALA A 6 12.61 -0.17 11.50
C ALA A 6 11.44 -0.54 12.44
N VAL A 7 10.58 0.43 12.76
CA VAL A 7 9.39 0.21 13.61
C VAL A 7 8.37 -0.72 12.94
N LEU A 8 8.26 -0.65 11.62
CA LEU A 8 7.28 -1.41 10.85
C LEU A 8 7.71 -2.85 10.58
N ILE A 9 9.01 -3.08 10.35
CA ILE A 9 9.59 -4.42 10.26
C ILE A 9 9.51 -5.15 11.61
N SER A 10 9.62 -4.41 12.71
CA SER A 10 9.69 -4.94 14.08
C SER A 10 8.40 -5.67 14.52
N ARG A 11 7.23 -5.04 14.38
CA ARG A 11 6.01 -5.55 15.03
C ARG A 11 5.58 -6.95 14.60
N TYR A 12 5.80 -7.35 13.35
CA TYR A 12 5.24 -8.59 12.79
C TYR A 12 6.28 -9.70 12.57
N LYS A 13 7.58 -9.37 12.49
CA LYS A 13 8.63 -10.39 12.33
C LYS A 13 9.02 -11.05 13.66
N HIS A 14 9.02 -10.30 14.77
CA HIS A 14 9.67 -10.76 16.00
C HIS A 14 8.98 -11.94 16.69
N ILE A 15 7.64 -12.05 16.65
CA ILE A 15 6.93 -13.18 17.31
C ILE A 15 7.31 -14.51 16.66
N GLY A 16 7.35 -14.59 15.33
CA GLY A 16 7.77 -15.80 14.62
C GLY A 16 9.23 -16.16 14.86
N PHE A 17 10.12 -15.16 14.91
CA PHE A 17 11.53 -15.38 15.25
C PHE A 17 11.73 -15.84 16.70
N ILE A 18 11.05 -15.22 17.67
CA ILE A 18 11.11 -15.60 19.08
C ILE A 18 10.66 -17.05 19.26
N TRP A 19 9.55 -17.43 18.61
CA TRP A 19 9.05 -18.80 18.66
C TRP A 19 10.03 -19.82 18.07
N LEU A 20 10.63 -19.48 16.91
CA LEU A 20 11.63 -20.32 16.24
C LEU A 20 12.91 -20.45 17.08
N ILE A 21 13.36 -19.37 17.72
CA ILE A 21 14.51 -19.38 18.64
C ILE A 21 14.24 -20.28 19.84
N LEU A 22 13.08 -20.14 20.49
CA LEU A 22 12.72 -20.97 21.65
C LEU A 22 12.71 -22.47 21.32
N ILE A 23 12.14 -22.84 20.18
CA ILE A 23 12.09 -24.26 19.76
C ILE A 23 13.45 -24.76 19.30
N SER A 24 14.25 -23.90 18.66
CA SER A 24 15.63 -24.25 18.30
C SER A 24 16.47 -24.52 19.55
N ILE A 25 16.38 -23.66 20.58
CA ILE A 25 17.05 -23.87 21.87
C ILE A 25 16.63 -25.21 22.48
N LEU A 26 15.33 -25.53 22.46
CA LEU A 26 14.80 -26.78 23.03
C LEU A 26 15.35 -28.03 22.32
N ILE A 27 15.64 -27.94 21.03
CA ILE A 27 16.26 -29.03 20.24
C ILE A 27 17.75 -29.15 20.51
N PHE A 28 18.45 -28.01 20.61
CA PHE A 28 19.89 -27.96 20.88
C PHE A 28 20.24 -28.32 22.32
N THR A 29 19.31 -28.12 23.27
CA THR A 29 19.41 -28.75 24.59
C THR A 29 19.18 -30.25 24.44
N HIS A 30 20.23 -31.05 24.60
CA HIS A 30 20.22 -32.51 24.47
C HIS A 30 19.21 -33.20 25.42
N LEU A 31 17.92 -33.22 25.05
CA LEU A 31 16.87 -33.91 25.79
C LEU A 31 17.09 -35.42 25.66
N LYS A 32 17.23 -36.10 26.81
CA LYS A 32 17.68 -37.51 26.91
C LYS A 32 16.69 -38.55 26.35
N SER A 33 15.45 -38.16 26.06
CA SER A 33 14.41 -39.10 25.61
C SER A 33 14.17 -38.99 24.10
N ASN A 34 14.21 -40.14 23.41
CA ASN A 34 13.95 -40.23 21.97
C ASN A 34 12.56 -39.69 21.57
N TYR A 35 11.55 -39.86 22.43
CA TYR A 35 10.21 -39.30 22.20
C TYR A 35 10.21 -37.78 22.23
N ILE A 36 10.98 -37.18 23.15
CA ILE A 36 11.11 -35.73 23.27
C ILE A 36 11.89 -35.18 22.06
N GLN A 37 12.93 -35.87 21.60
CA GLN A 37 13.68 -35.47 20.40
C GLN A 37 12.81 -35.51 19.13
N LEU A 38 12.00 -36.56 18.96
CA LEU A 38 11.08 -36.67 17.82
C LEU A 38 10.01 -35.58 17.86
N GLY A 39 9.39 -35.37 19.02
CA GLY A 39 8.41 -34.30 19.22
C GLY A 39 8.99 -32.92 18.92
N SER A 40 10.24 -32.66 19.35
CA SER A 40 10.91 -31.39 19.11
C SER A 40 11.22 -31.15 17.63
N LYS A 41 11.62 -32.18 16.87
CA LYS A 41 11.80 -32.09 15.41
C LYS A 41 10.49 -31.78 14.68
N ILE A 42 9.39 -32.40 15.09
CA ILE A 42 8.05 -32.11 14.55
C ILE A 42 7.67 -30.65 14.84
N TRP A 43 7.86 -30.20 16.08
CA TRP A 43 7.59 -28.83 16.49
C TRP A 43 8.45 -27.81 15.73
N LEU A 44 9.70 -28.13 15.40
CA LEU A 44 10.53 -27.29 14.52
C LEU A 44 9.91 -27.14 13.14
N GLY A 45 9.49 -28.25 12.53
CA GLY A 45 8.83 -28.24 11.22
C GLY A 45 7.57 -27.39 11.24
N ILE A 46 6.71 -27.58 12.24
CA ILE A 46 5.50 -26.77 12.45
C ILE A 46 5.86 -25.28 12.58
N SER A 47 6.90 -24.96 13.34
CA SER A 47 7.29 -23.57 13.60
C SER A 47 7.88 -22.89 12.36
N LEU A 48 8.65 -23.63 11.55
CA LEU A 48 9.11 -23.15 10.25
C LEU A 48 7.93 -22.90 9.31
N CYS A 49 6.93 -23.78 9.28
CA CYS A 49 5.71 -23.59 8.51
C CYS A 49 4.92 -22.36 8.97
N ILE A 50 4.72 -22.19 10.29
CA ILE A 50 4.04 -21.02 10.86
C ILE A 50 4.81 -19.74 10.53
N PHE A 51 6.14 -19.76 10.64
CA PHE A 51 6.99 -18.63 10.30
C PHE A 51 6.87 -18.25 8.81
N GLY A 52 6.99 -19.23 7.91
CA GLY A 52 6.84 -19.02 6.47
C GLY A 52 5.45 -18.51 6.08
N PHE A 53 4.40 -19.07 6.69
CA PHE A 53 3.02 -18.62 6.51
C PHE A 53 2.84 -17.17 6.97
N SER A 54 3.34 -16.83 8.16
CA SER A 54 3.26 -15.48 8.72
C SER A 54 3.96 -14.49 7.80
N TYR A 55 5.18 -14.82 7.36
CA TYR A 55 5.92 -13.97 6.43
C TYR A 55 5.15 -13.71 5.13
N PHE A 56 4.59 -14.78 4.54
CA PHE A 56 3.77 -14.69 3.33
C PHE A 56 2.52 -13.84 3.55
N GLU A 57 1.81 -14.00 4.66
CA GLU A 57 0.58 -13.24 4.92
C GLU A 57 0.85 -11.75 5.16
N TYR A 58 1.96 -11.39 5.82
CA TYR A 58 2.23 -10.00 6.22
C TYR A 58 2.94 -9.15 5.15
N LEU A 59 3.63 -9.75 4.18
CA LEU A 59 4.43 -8.98 3.23
C LEU A 59 3.60 -8.03 2.34
N ALA A 60 2.48 -8.47 1.77
CA ALA A 60 1.60 -7.63 0.94
C ALA A 60 0.86 -6.54 1.73
N PRO A 61 0.27 -6.82 2.91
CA PRO A 61 -0.26 -5.76 3.78
C PRO A 61 0.79 -4.73 4.18
N LEU A 62 2.01 -5.17 4.51
CA LEU A 62 3.10 -4.27 4.87
C LEU A 62 3.49 -3.37 3.69
N ASP A 63 3.61 -3.94 2.49
CA ASP A 63 3.86 -3.19 1.26
C ASP A 63 2.77 -2.13 0.99
N PHE A 64 1.50 -2.52 1.08
CA PHE A 64 0.39 -1.58 0.91
C PHE A 64 0.44 -0.47 1.96
N TYR A 65 0.72 -0.81 3.22
CA TYR A 65 0.82 0.16 4.31
C TYR A 65 1.97 1.16 4.09
N TYR A 66 3.11 0.74 3.56
CA TYR A 66 4.18 1.66 3.18
C TYR A 66 3.71 2.65 2.10
N LYS A 67 3.01 2.16 1.09
CA LYS A 67 2.47 3.00 0.01
C LYS A 67 1.41 3.97 0.52
N GLU A 68 0.51 3.50 1.38
CA GLU A 68 -0.51 4.33 2.04
C GLU A 68 0.15 5.43 2.87
N ARG A 69 1.08 5.08 3.76
CA ARG A 69 1.81 6.06 4.59
C ARG A 69 2.55 7.09 3.73
N ASN A 70 3.24 6.65 2.69
CA ASN A 70 3.96 7.54 1.79
C ASN A 70 2.96 8.42 0.99
N THR A 71 1.78 7.93 0.68
CA THR A 71 0.75 8.73 0.03
C THR A 71 0.14 9.77 0.97
N ASP A 72 -0.10 9.39 2.23
CA ASP A 72 -0.54 10.30 3.28
C ASP A 72 0.47 11.44 3.49
N ILE A 73 1.76 11.10 3.65
CA ILE A 73 2.82 12.09 3.87
C ILE A 73 2.90 13.10 2.71
N TYR A 74 2.76 12.64 1.46
CA TYR A 74 2.71 13.54 0.31
C TYR A 74 1.51 14.49 0.36
N GLY A 75 0.34 13.92 0.70
CA GLY A 75 -0.89 14.68 0.86
C GLY A 75 -0.74 15.80 1.89
N TRP A 76 0.07 15.61 2.94
CA TRP A 76 0.26 16.63 3.97
C TRP A 76 0.91 17.92 3.45
N GLN A 77 1.65 17.87 2.35
CA GLN A 77 2.27 19.07 1.73
C GLN A 77 1.50 19.61 0.53
N HIS A 78 0.72 18.78 -0.16
CA HIS A 78 0.20 19.09 -1.50
C HIS A 78 -1.32 18.97 -1.61
N ASN A 79 -2.04 19.31 -0.52
CA ASN A 79 -3.46 19.10 -0.25
C ASN A 79 -3.78 17.70 0.30
N ARG A 80 -4.08 17.66 1.60
CA ARG A 80 -4.37 16.41 2.31
C ARG A 80 -5.80 15.98 2.01
N ALA A 81 -5.94 14.81 1.40
CA ALA A 81 -7.25 14.31 1.00
C ALA A 81 -7.49 12.82 1.27
N LEU A 82 -6.53 12.12 1.87
CA LEU A 82 -6.71 10.80 2.47
C LEU A 82 -6.19 10.85 3.90
N PRO A 83 -7.05 10.61 4.89
CA PRO A 83 -6.59 10.29 6.22
C PRO A 83 -6.58 8.78 6.42
N SER A 84 -5.49 8.27 6.97
CA SER A 84 -5.42 6.96 7.64
C SER A 84 -6.38 6.82 8.85
N SER A 85 -7.19 7.83 9.17
CA SER A 85 -8.16 7.81 10.27
C SER A 85 -9.49 8.53 9.96
N PRO A 86 -10.66 7.90 10.16
CA PRO A 86 -11.98 8.48 9.91
C PRO A 86 -12.30 9.75 10.73
N ILE A 87 -11.68 9.92 11.90
CA ILE A 87 -11.89 11.07 12.80
C ILE A 87 -11.50 12.39 12.13
N TYR A 88 -10.71 12.32 11.07
CA TYR A 88 -10.14 13.48 10.42
C TYR A 88 -11.16 14.31 9.62
N VAL A 89 -12.29 13.76 9.15
CA VAL A 89 -13.28 14.57 8.38
C VAL A 89 -13.79 15.75 9.20
N SER A 90 -14.06 15.56 10.49
CA SER A 90 -14.55 16.62 11.38
C SER A 90 -13.45 17.54 11.91
N LEU A 91 -12.18 17.13 11.86
CA LEU A 91 -11.03 17.87 12.41
C LEU A 91 -10.02 18.32 11.33
N LYS A 92 -10.37 18.16 10.05
CA LYS A 92 -9.47 18.34 8.90
C LYS A 92 -8.66 19.62 8.98
N SER A 93 -9.34 20.77 9.11
CA SER A 93 -8.71 22.09 9.14
C SER A 93 -7.69 22.23 10.30
N ALA A 94 -8.04 21.77 11.49
CA ALA A 94 -7.15 21.85 12.65
C ALA A 94 -5.91 20.96 12.49
N VAL A 95 -6.10 19.72 12.00
CA VAL A 95 -4.99 18.80 11.78
C VAL A 95 -4.09 19.27 10.63
N ASP A 96 -4.66 19.80 9.54
CA ASP A 96 -3.92 20.39 8.42
C ASP A 96 -3.03 21.53 8.91
N THR A 97 -3.61 22.49 9.61
CA THR A 97 -2.89 23.66 10.16
C THR A 97 -1.71 23.23 11.04
N ILE A 98 -1.93 22.29 11.97
CA ILE A 98 -0.88 21.82 12.87
C ILE A 98 0.22 21.09 12.09
N THR A 99 -0.16 20.27 11.10
CA THR A 99 0.80 19.48 10.32
C THR A 99 1.67 20.38 9.45
N GLU A 100 1.06 21.35 8.76
CA GLU A 100 1.77 22.34 7.93
C GLU A 100 2.74 23.18 8.78
N GLN A 101 2.30 23.67 9.94
CA GLN A 101 3.15 24.42 10.87
C GLN A 101 4.33 23.59 11.40
N ALA A 102 4.10 22.31 11.71
CA ALA A 102 5.15 21.41 12.18
C ALA A 102 6.19 21.10 11.08
N ILE A 103 5.75 20.96 9.83
CA ILE A 103 6.66 20.81 8.67
C ILE A 103 7.45 22.12 8.47
N ALA A 104 6.77 23.28 8.45
CA ALA A 104 7.41 24.57 8.26
C ALA A 104 8.41 24.91 9.37
N SER A 105 8.15 24.47 10.60
CA SER A 105 9.04 24.62 11.75
C SER A 105 10.18 23.59 11.79
N GLY A 106 10.24 22.66 10.82
CA GLY A 106 11.26 21.61 10.76
C GLY A 106 11.13 20.51 11.82
N ILE A 107 9.99 20.45 12.53
CA ILE A 107 9.70 19.40 13.53
C ILE A 107 9.50 18.06 12.82
N TYR A 108 8.81 18.08 11.67
CA TYR A 108 8.74 16.95 10.75
C TYR A 108 9.62 17.21 9.54
N GLN A 109 10.58 16.33 9.31
CA GLN A 109 11.37 16.31 8.09
C GLN A 109 10.77 15.26 7.14
N LEU A 110 10.39 15.70 5.95
CA LEU A 110 9.99 14.78 4.89
C LEU A 110 11.23 14.32 4.11
N PRO A 111 11.21 13.11 3.56
CA PRO A 111 12.33 12.63 2.77
C PRO A 111 12.48 13.49 1.49
N GLU A 112 13.66 14.06 1.28
CA GLU A 112 14.02 14.77 0.04
C GLU A 112 15.09 14.00 -0.73
N PRO A 113 14.92 13.76 -2.06
CA PRO A 113 13.73 14.06 -2.86
C PRO A 113 12.55 13.11 -2.53
N TYR A 114 11.33 13.63 -2.63
CA TYR A 114 10.14 12.86 -2.31
C TYR A 114 9.74 11.96 -3.49
N PHE A 115 9.21 10.77 -3.19
CA PHE A 115 9.02 9.74 -4.22
C PHE A 115 7.96 10.09 -5.27
N PHE A 116 7.01 10.99 -4.97
CA PHE A 116 6.03 11.54 -5.92
C PHE A 116 6.47 12.84 -6.59
N ASP A 117 7.69 13.33 -6.33
CA ASP A 117 8.15 14.55 -6.96
C ASP A 117 8.34 14.35 -8.47
N GLN A 118 8.04 15.40 -9.22
CA GLN A 118 8.25 15.47 -10.66
C GLN A 118 9.75 15.34 -11.03
N PRO A 119 10.10 14.94 -12.27
CA PRO A 119 9.25 14.80 -13.45
C PRO A 119 8.61 13.42 -13.64
N TYR A 120 7.39 13.43 -14.19
CA TYR A 120 6.73 12.24 -14.72
C TYR A 120 6.91 12.15 -16.24
N GLN A 121 7.15 10.94 -16.74
CA GLN A 121 7.07 10.65 -18.17
C GLN A 121 5.61 10.41 -18.55
N VAL A 122 5.11 11.08 -19.57
CA VAL A 122 3.73 10.90 -20.04
C VAL A 122 3.69 9.72 -21.00
N ASP A 123 2.88 8.72 -20.69
CA ASP A 123 2.52 7.66 -21.61
C ASP A 123 1.15 8.01 -22.22
N SER A 124 1.09 8.09 -23.54
CA SER A 124 -0.16 8.43 -24.25
C SER A 124 -1.14 7.25 -24.33
N SER A 125 -0.71 6.04 -23.97
CA SER A 125 -1.58 4.87 -24.00
C SER A 125 -2.61 4.91 -22.87
N ARG A 126 -3.87 4.54 -23.19
CA ARG A 126 -4.93 4.47 -22.18
C ARG A 126 -4.67 3.27 -21.27
N PHE A 127 -4.52 3.53 -19.97
CA PHE A 127 -4.33 2.46 -19.00
C PHE A 127 -5.64 1.68 -18.81
N PRO A 128 -5.60 0.32 -18.85
CA PRO A 128 -6.79 -0.49 -18.67
C PRO A 128 -7.21 -0.50 -17.20
N LEU A 129 -8.13 0.38 -16.82
CA LEU A 129 -8.72 0.46 -15.48
C LEU A 129 -10.22 0.21 -15.59
N ASN A 130 -10.84 -0.39 -14.59
CA ASN A 130 -12.29 -0.40 -14.41
C ASN A 130 -12.60 0.38 -13.13
N VAL A 131 -13.66 1.18 -13.15
CA VAL A 131 -14.07 2.02 -12.03
C VAL A 131 -15.52 1.76 -11.70
N ASP A 132 -15.77 1.31 -10.48
CA ASP A 132 -17.09 1.01 -9.95
C ASP A 132 -17.43 1.96 -8.81
N TYR A 133 -18.69 2.39 -8.73
CA TYR A 133 -19.19 3.22 -7.64
C TYR A 133 -20.34 2.52 -6.93
N ASN A 134 -20.20 2.34 -5.62
CA ASN A 134 -21.23 1.76 -4.75
C ASN A 134 -21.49 2.71 -3.58
N ASP A 135 -22.51 3.56 -3.72
CA ASP A 135 -23.12 4.55 -2.80
C ASP A 135 -22.19 5.55 -2.09
N SER A 136 -21.04 5.11 -1.59
CA SER A 136 -20.08 5.90 -0.82
C SER A 136 -18.63 5.55 -1.14
N ILE A 137 -18.38 4.49 -1.91
CA ILE A 137 -17.04 3.97 -2.22
C ILE A 137 -16.85 3.88 -3.73
N LEU A 138 -15.77 4.47 -4.20
CA LEU A 138 -15.20 4.28 -5.52
C LEU A 138 -14.19 3.14 -5.45
N SER A 139 -14.37 2.13 -6.29
CA SER A 139 -13.49 0.98 -6.40
C SER A 139 -12.82 0.98 -7.76
N PHE A 140 -11.51 0.75 -7.77
CA PHE A 140 -10.67 0.79 -8.95
C PHE A 140 -10.07 -0.59 -9.14
N HIS A 141 -10.20 -1.16 -10.34
CA HIS A 141 -9.77 -2.52 -10.64
C HIS A 141 -8.93 -2.54 -11.90
N ASN A 142 -7.77 -3.19 -11.81
CA ASN A 142 -6.96 -3.53 -12.96
C ASN A 142 -6.55 -5.01 -12.86
N GLU A 143 -6.52 -5.70 -13.99
CA GLU A 143 -6.21 -7.14 -14.09
C GLU A 143 -4.84 -7.42 -14.72
N THR A 144 -4.25 -6.44 -15.40
CA THR A 144 -3.11 -6.66 -16.31
C THR A 144 -1.78 -6.11 -15.80
N TYR A 145 -1.81 -5.16 -14.86
CA TYR A 145 -0.62 -4.49 -14.35
C TYR A 145 0.31 -5.48 -13.67
N THR A 146 1.55 -5.52 -14.14
CA THR A 146 2.58 -6.37 -13.56
C THR A 146 3.54 -5.48 -12.78
N ARG A 147 3.64 -5.73 -11.47
CA ARG A 147 4.50 -4.96 -10.59
C ARG A 147 5.94 -5.50 -10.57
N ASN A 148 6.91 -4.59 -10.50
CA ASN A 148 8.30 -4.88 -10.15
C ASN A 148 8.53 -5.00 -8.64
N THR A 149 9.62 -5.65 -8.23
CA THR A 149 9.87 -6.04 -6.83
C THR A 149 10.39 -4.92 -5.93
N GLY A 150 10.57 -3.69 -6.44
CA GLY A 150 11.08 -2.57 -5.66
C GLY A 150 10.11 -2.12 -4.57
N LYS A 151 10.66 -1.59 -3.46
CA LYS A 151 9.90 -1.18 -2.26
C LYS A 151 8.81 -0.14 -2.58
N ASN A 152 9.15 0.84 -3.43
CA ASN A 152 8.23 1.91 -3.84
C ASN A 152 7.52 1.58 -5.17
N ASP A 153 7.74 0.39 -5.73
CA ASP A 153 7.17 0.04 -7.02
C ASP A 153 5.67 -0.24 -6.89
N GLY A 154 4.89 0.25 -7.83
CA GLY A 154 3.45 0.09 -7.78
C GLY A 154 2.70 1.04 -8.70
N ALA A 155 1.41 0.75 -8.83
CA ALA A 155 0.46 1.65 -9.47
C ALA A 155 -0.25 2.48 -8.39
N TYR A 156 -0.42 3.75 -8.69
CA TYR A 156 -1.11 4.74 -7.86
C TYR A 156 -2.19 5.39 -8.71
N ILE A 157 -3.40 5.47 -8.18
CA ILE A 157 -4.52 6.14 -8.87
C ILE A 157 -4.46 7.61 -8.49
N VAL A 158 -4.50 8.49 -9.47
CA VAL A 158 -4.48 9.93 -9.28
C VAL A 158 -5.81 10.50 -9.78
N LEU A 159 -6.58 11.10 -8.87
CA LEU A 159 -7.81 11.82 -9.19
C LEU A 159 -7.47 13.31 -9.20
N LYS A 160 -7.58 13.95 -10.36
CA LYS A 160 -7.20 15.35 -10.54
C LYS A 160 -8.41 16.17 -10.98
N SER A 161 -8.74 17.19 -10.21
CA SER A 161 -9.68 18.24 -10.60
C SER A 161 -8.96 19.58 -10.79
N ALA A 162 -9.72 20.65 -11.01
CA ALA A 162 -9.19 22.01 -11.10
C ALA A 162 -8.57 22.50 -9.77
N THR A 163 -9.03 22.00 -8.62
CA THR A 163 -8.60 22.51 -7.30
C THR A 163 -8.09 21.42 -6.36
N GLN A 164 -8.29 20.15 -6.68
CA GLN A 164 -7.92 19.04 -5.81
C GLN A 164 -7.17 17.95 -6.58
N ASN A 165 -6.26 17.30 -5.87
CA ASN A 165 -5.55 16.13 -6.36
C ASN A 165 -5.54 15.07 -5.26
N HIS A 166 -5.99 13.87 -5.58
CA HIS A 166 -5.97 12.72 -4.68
C HIS A 166 -5.06 11.66 -5.26
N ILE A 167 -4.16 11.13 -4.44
CA ILE A 167 -3.38 9.95 -4.81
C ILE A 167 -3.85 8.80 -3.94
N ILE A 168 -4.16 7.66 -4.55
CA ILE A 168 -4.65 6.46 -3.88
C ILE A 168 -3.69 5.32 -4.21
N PRO A 169 -3.10 4.64 -3.21
CA PRO A 169 -2.21 3.52 -3.46
C PRO A 169 -2.98 2.31 -4.01
N GLY A 170 -2.46 1.68 -5.06
CA GLY A 170 -2.96 0.39 -5.54
C GLY A 170 -2.52 -0.75 -4.63
N ARG A 171 -3.47 -1.57 -4.20
CA ARG A 171 -3.23 -2.84 -3.53
C ARG A 171 -2.99 -3.94 -4.56
N GLN A 172 -1.73 -4.36 -4.70
CA GLN A 172 -1.35 -5.40 -5.65
C GLN A 172 -2.04 -6.73 -5.32
N LYS A 173 -2.50 -7.45 -6.35
CA LYS A 173 -2.99 -8.82 -6.18
C LYS A 173 -1.83 -9.75 -5.78
N ARG A 174 -2.16 -10.81 -5.04
CA ARG A 174 -1.19 -11.82 -4.61
C ARG A 174 -1.57 -13.20 -5.13
N PHE A 175 -0.58 -14.00 -5.45
CA PHE A 175 -0.80 -15.42 -5.68
C PHE A 175 -1.18 -16.13 -4.38
N SER A 176 -1.67 -17.37 -4.48
CA SER A 176 -1.89 -18.21 -3.30
C SER A 176 -0.56 -18.68 -2.69
N LEU A 177 -0.57 -19.01 -1.40
CA LEU A 177 0.59 -19.58 -0.71
C LEU A 177 1.17 -20.78 -1.45
N LYS A 178 0.30 -21.64 -2.00
CA LYS A 178 0.70 -22.79 -2.81
C LYS A 178 1.61 -22.37 -3.97
N SER A 179 1.17 -21.41 -4.78
CA SER A 179 1.93 -20.90 -5.92
C SER A 179 3.24 -20.23 -5.50
N TYR A 180 3.24 -19.52 -4.37
CA TYR A 180 4.46 -18.94 -3.80
C TYR A 180 5.48 -20.00 -3.38
N LEU A 181 5.06 -21.04 -2.64
CA LEU A 181 5.93 -22.12 -2.19
C LEU A 181 6.49 -22.93 -3.37
N PHE A 182 5.65 -23.34 -4.33
CA PHE A 182 6.10 -24.11 -5.49
C PHE A 182 6.98 -23.32 -6.47
N SER A 183 6.91 -21.98 -6.43
CA SER A 183 7.81 -21.12 -7.21
C SER A 183 9.09 -20.74 -6.45
N MET A 184 9.34 -21.33 -5.28
CA MET A 184 10.44 -20.99 -4.38
C MET A 184 10.51 -19.49 -4.06
N GLY A 185 9.35 -18.86 -3.90
CA GLY A 185 9.23 -17.45 -3.52
C GLY A 185 9.16 -16.45 -4.67
N ASN A 186 9.34 -16.88 -5.93
CA ASN A 186 9.36 -15.97 -7.07
C ASN A 186 7.98 -15.40 -7.44
N LYS A 187 6.89 -16.15 -7.19
CA LYS A 187 5.52 -15.74 -7.52
C LYS A 187 4.77 -15.28 -6.27
N TYR A 188 5.16 -14.14 -5.72
CA TYR A 188 4.42 -13.52 -4.60
C TYR A 188 3.28 -12.62 -5.10
N TYR A 189 3.61 -11.61 -5.92
CA TYR A 189 2.62 -10.71 -6.51
C TYR A 189 2.06 -11.29 -7.81
N ALA A 190 0.73 -11.23 -7.93
CA ALA A 190 0.01 -11.55 -9.15
C ALA A 190 -0.26 -10.28 -9.95
N ASN A 191 -0.62 -10.43 -11.23
CA ASN A 191 -1.00 -9.30 -12.07
C ASN A 191 -2.28 -8.64 -11.53
N GLY A 192 -2.38 -7.35 -11.76
CA GLY A 192 -3.51 -6.53 -11.34
C GLY A 192 -3.38 -5.91 -9.96
N PHE A 193 -4.18 -4.88 -9.73
CA PHE A 193 -4.30 -4.21 -8.44
C PHE A 193 -5.75 -3.79 -8.21
N THR A 194 -6.06 -3.48 -6.94
CA THR A 194 -7.31 -2.83 -6.56
C THR A 194 -7.04 -1.57 -5.77
N GLY A 195 -7.88 -0.56 -5.92
CA GLY A 195 -7.87 0.66 -5.10
C GLY A 195 -9.28 0.94 -4.60
N SER A 196 -9.39 1.59 -3.45
CA SER A 196 -10.68 2.03 -2.91
C SER A 196 -10.56 3.44 -2.36
N PHE A 197 -11.56 4.27 -2.62
CA PHE A 197 -11.60 5.65 -2.17
C PHE A 197 -13.02 6.00 -1.73
N SER A 198 -13.15 6.67 -0.58
CA SER A 198 -14.47 7.13 -0.15
C SER A 198 -14.83 8.40 -0.91
N ALA A 199 -15.99 8.38 -1.57
CA ALA A 199 -16.43 9.51 -2.37
C ALA A 199 -16.82 10.73 -1.52
N ALA A 200 -16.98 10.57 -0.20
CA ALA A 200 -17.17 11.66 0.75
C ALA A 200 -16.00 12.67 0.80
N TYR A 201 -14.81 12.28 0.30
CA TYR A 201 -13.66 13.16 0.21
C TYR A 201 -13.60 13.98 -1.09
N LEU A 202 -14.50 13.75 -2.05
CA LEU A 202 -14.58 14.56 -3.25
C LEU A 202 -15.26 15.88 -2.92
N SER A 203 -14.64 17.00 -3.27
CA SER A 203 -15.32 18.29 -3.22
C SER A 203 -16.53 18.33 -4.15
N PRO A 204 -17.63 18.99 -3.73
CA PRO A 204 -18.82 19.18 -4.56
C PRO A 204 -18.53 20.10 -5.74
N ASP A 205 -19.35 19.94 -6.78
CA ASP A 205 -19.33 20.68 -8.04
C ASP A 205 -18.00 20.60 -8.81
N GLN A 206 -17.39 19.41 -8.81
CA GLN A 206 -16.12 19.15 -9.47
C GLN A 206 -16.15 17.91 -10.37
N VAL A 207 -15.32 17.95 -11.41
CA VAL A 207 -15.02 16.83 -12.29
C VAL A 207 -13.56 16.43 -12.07
N TYR A 208 -13.33 15.14 -11.87
CA TYR A 208 -12.03 14.55 -11.63
C TYR A 208 -11.65 13.67 -12.81
N ASP A 209 -10.52 14.00 -13.43
CA ASP A 209 -9.83 13.13 -14.37
C ASP A 209 -9.07 12.05 -13.60
N ILE A 210 -9.14 10.82 -14.09
CA ILE A 210 -8.45 9.68 -13.48
C ILE A 210 -7.20 9.35 -14.29
N TYR A 211 -6.05 9.40 -13.63
CA TYR A 211 -4.77 8.97 -14.17
C TYR A 211 -4.22 7.81 -13.34
N ILE A 212 -3.39 6.97 -13.96
CA ILE A 212 -2.59 5.98 -13.25
C ILE A 212 -1.13 6.41 -13.29
N VAL A 213 -0.50 6.51 -12.13
CA VAL A 213 0.93 6.69 -12.01
C VAL A 213 1.57 5.34 -11.71
N THR A 214 2.46 4.87 -12.57
CA THR A 214 3.28 3.67 -12.30
C THR A 214 4.68 4.09 -11.93
N ILE A 215 5.15 3.61 -10.78
CA ILE A 215 6.52 3.80 -10.31
C ILE A 215 7.24 2.46 -10.40
N GLU A 216 8.38 2.46 -11.09
CA GLU A 216 9.26 1.30 -11.27
C GLU A 216 10.70 1.76 -11.05
N GLY A 217 11.20 1.61 -9.83
CA GLY A 217 12.49 2.16 -9.41
C GLY A 217 12.54 3.68 -9.61
N HIS A 218 13.36 4.13 -10.56
CA HIS A 218 13.50 5.55 -10.90
C HIS A 218 12.55 6.01 -12.01
N LYS A 219 11.86 5.09 -12.69
CA LYS A 219 10.95 5.42 -13.78
C LYS A 219 9.57 5.73 -13.22
N LYS A 220 9.07 6.94 -13.47
CA LYS A 220 7.72 7.38 -13.09
C LYS A 220 6.94 7.68 -14.36
N LEU A 221 5.90 6.92 -14.64
CA LEU A 221 5.03 7.12 -15.81
C LEU A 221 3.64 7.54 -15.34
N VAL A 222 3.05 8.52 -16.04
CA VAL A 222 1.64 8.90 -15.90
C VAL A 222 0.89 8.42 -17.12
N HIS A 223 -0.19 7.70 -16.89
CA HIS A 223 -1.06 7.13 -17.91
C HIS A 223 -2.46 7.73 -17.78
N PRO A 224 -3.06 8.25 -18.86
CA PRO A 224 -4.47 8.61 -18.85
C PRO A 224 -5.36 7.36 -18.77
N THR A 225 -6.56 7.53 -18.24
CA THR A 225 -7.60 6.49 -18.30
C THR A 225 -8.79 6.97 -19.14
N LYS A 226 -9.75 6.08 -19.36
CA LYS A 226 -11.01 6.38 -20.05
C LYS A 226 -12.12 6.82 -19.09
N TYR A 227 -11.82 7.12 -17.82
CA TYR A 227 -12.84 7.42 -16.82
C TYR A 227 -12.69 8.83 -16.25
N GLN A 228 -13.85 9.44 -15.98
CA GLN A 228 -13.99 10.65 -15.20
C GLN A 228 -15.01 10.43 -14.08
N ILE A 229 -14.81 11.12 -12.97
CA ILE A 229 -15.74 11.13 -11.84
C ILE A 229 -16.30 12.55 -11.72
N SER A 230 -17.61 12.68 -11.71
CA SER A 230 -18.28 13.95 -11.49
C SER A 230 -19.00 13.92 -10.15
N ASN A 231 -18.74 14.89 -9.29
CA ASN A 231 -19.51 15.14 -8.08
C ASN A 231 -20.24 16.48 -8.28
N ILE A 232 -21.44 16.45 -8.83
CA ILE A 232 -22.22 17.66 -9.17
C ILE A 232 -23.50 17.64 -8.35
N ASN A 233 -23.85 18.73 -7.66
CA ASN A 233 -25.00 18.79 -6.75
C ASN A 233 -25.00 17.64 -5.71
N SER A 234 -23.82 17.27 -5.22
CA SER A 234 -23.60 16.14 -4.31
C SER A 234 -24.04 14.78 -4.86
N GLN A 235 -24.19 14.65 -6.18
CA GLN A 235 -24.42 13.38 -6.87
C GLN A 235 -23.14 12.95 -7.56
N ILE A 236 -22.64 11.77 -7.17
CA ILE A 236 -21.44 11.18 -7.75
C ILE A 236 -21.84 10.28 -8.92
N SER A 237 -21.18 10.49 -10.05
CA SER A 237 -21.32 9.65 -11.23
C SER A 237 -19.96 9.35 -11.84
N VAL A 238 -19.81 8.14 -12.37
CA VAL A 238 -18.63 7.68 -13.10
C VAL A 238 -18.99 7.63 -14.58
N LYS A 239 -18.20 8.28 -15.43
CA LYS A 239 -18.42 8.34 -16.88
C LYS A 239 -17.21 7.80 -17.63
N GLU A 240 -17.48 7.00 -18.66
CA GLU A 240 -16.47 6.59 -19.63
C GLU A 240 -16.38 7.60 -20.79
N ILE A 241 -15.16 7.97 -21.21
CA ILE A 241 -14.82 9.00 -22.22
C ILE A 241 -13.95 8.47 -23.36
#